data_AF-A0A7Y3V760-F1
#
_entry.id   AF-A0A7Y3V760-F1
#
_cell.length_a   1.000
_cell.length_b   1.000
_cell.length_c   1.000
_cell.angle_alpha   90.00
_cell.angle_beta   90.00
_cell.angle_gamma   90.00
#
_symmetry.space_group_name_H-M   'P 1'
#
loop_
_entity.id
_entity.type
_entity.pdbx_description
1 polymer ?
#
loop_
_entity_poly.entity_id
_entity_poly.type
_entity_poly.pdbx_seq_one_letter_code
_entity_poly.pdbx_strand_id
1 'polypeptide(L)'
;MTNLTVCGQTKSITDKQNIDLTSVDFIEINNNSRQVDTTQITHKRLTYEQTKLFVDKWNMAKSIGPCKYIVLYWINIIFKDGTKRTFRINGNNVKENNDWCYDIGDLAFINNAISGQKTITGTYGVYLDWSTYTELTIKENQTFEYIDRGFTGIGYKNYGKWKIKNGKLILYDYTENNSFHPMPTTWIIKKNELCNDTKKHKKKGQCLKLKTN
;
A
#
# COMPACT_ATOMS: atom_id res chain seq x y z
N MET A 1 1.13 -40.82 49.91
CA MET A 1 0.33 -39.87 49.11
C MET A 1 1.14 -39.52 47.88
N THR A 2 0.71 -40.02 46.73
CA THR A 2 1.37 -39.85 45.43
C THR A 2 0.86 -38.56 44.80
N ASN A 3 1.74 -37.56 44.66
CA ASN A 3 1.41 -36.33 43.95
C ASN A 3 1.36 -36.62 42.45
N LEU A 4 0.16 -36.60 41.87
CA LEU A 4 -0.07 -36.61 40.44
C LEU A 4 0.27 -35.22 39.89
N THR A 5 1.46 -35.07 39.31
CA THR A 5 1.80 -33.89 38.52
C THR A 5 1.06 -33.96 37.20
N VAL A 6 -0.02 -33.17 37.08
CA VAL A 6 -0.78 -33.00 35.84
C VAL A 6 0.07 -32.13 34.88
N CYS A 7 0.57 -32.72 33.80
CA CYS A 7 1.16 -32.00 32.68
C CYS A 7 0.07 -31.19 31.95
N GLY A 8 -0.16 -29.95 32.41
CA GLY A 8 -1.17 -29.07 31.81
C GLY A 8 -1.08 -27.61 32.24
N GLN A 9 0.06 -27.17 32.78
CA GLN A 9 0.26 -25.76 33.08
C GLN A 9 0.31 -24.94 31.79
N THR A 10 -0.76 -24.19 31.59
CA THR A 10 -1.02 -23.19 30.57
C THR A 10 0.18 -22.27 30.38
N LYS A 11 0.84 -22.35 29.21
CA LYS A 11 1.60 -21.19 28.72
C LYS A 11 0.64 -20.00 28.70
N SER A 12 1.07 -18.89 29.28
CA SER A 12 0.38 -17.59 29.20
C SER A 12 -0.23 -17.42 27.80
N ILE A 13 -1.55 -17.30 27.74
CA ILE A 13 -2.35 -17.28 26.52
C ILE A 13 -2.11 -15.95 25.72
N THR A 14 -1.33 -15.02 26.27
CA THR A 14 -1.32 -13.59 25.91
C THR A 14 0.00 -13.01 25.43
N ASP A 15 1.05 -13.80 25.22
CA ASP A 15 2.37 -13.19 25.04
C ASP A 15 2.65 -12.85 23.56
N LYS A 16 1.92 -11.84 23.07
CA LYS A 16 2.35 -11.04 21.93
C LYS A 16 3.79 -10.60 22.17
N GLN A 17 4.73 -11.17 21.42
CA GLN A 17 6.12 -10.78 21.51
C GLN A 17 6.39 -9.59 20.59
N ASN A 18 6.91 -8.51 21.17
CA ASN A 18 7.40 -7.38 20.38
C ASN A 18 8.50 -7.84 19.41
N ILE A 19 8.64 -7.10 18.33
CA ILE A 19 9.69 -7.30 17.33
C ILE A 19 10.69 -6.16 17.49
N ASP A 20 11.96 -6.51 17.69
CA ASP A 20 13.06 -5.54 17.57
C ASP A 20 13.40 -5.35 16.09
N LEU A 21 13.12 -4.16 15.56
CA LEU A 21 13.39 -3.82 14.16
C LEU A 21 14.86 -4.03 13.77
N THR A 22 15.81 -3.83 14.70
CA THR A 22 17.25 -3.95 14.40
C THR A 22 17.68 -5.39 14.18
N SER A 23 16.93 -6.35 14.73
CA SER A 23 17.13 -7.79 14.56
C SER A 23 16.54 -8.34 13.26
N VAL A 24 15.65 -7.58 12.60
CA VAL A 24 15.01 -7.98 11.34
C VAL A 24 15.99 -7.83 10.18
N ASP A 25 16.10 -8.88 9.36
CA ASP A 25 16.78 -8.82 8.07
C ASP A 25 15.79 -8.35 6.99
N PHE A 26 14.67 -9.06 6.83
CA PHE A 26 13.59 -8.63 5.94
C PHE A 26 12.24 -9.24 6.28
N ILE A 27 11.21 -8.65 5.71
CA ILE A 27 9.85 -9.16 5.77
C ILE A 27 9.37 -9.52 4.37
N GLU A 28 8.75 -10.69 4.25
CA GLU A 28 8.10 -11.15 3.04
C GLU A 28 6.60 -11.30 3.26
N ILE A 29 5.85 -11.06 2.20
CA ILE A 29 4.40 -11.17 2.21
C ILE A 29 3.91 -12.03 1.06
N ASN A 30 2.96 -12.91 1.37
CA ASN A 30 2.40 -13.88 0.45
C ASN A 30 0.87 -13.79 0.46
N ASN A 31 0.25 -13.73 -0.72
CA ASN A 31 -1.20 -13.91 -0.80
C ASN A 31 -1.59 -15.38 -0.66
N ASN A 32 -2.68 -15.62 0.06
CA ASN A 32 -3.35 -16.91 0.09
C ASN A 32 -4.47 -16.90 -0.96
N SER A 33 -4.08 -16.82 -2.24
CA SER A 33 -5.02 -16.99 -3.36
C SER A 33 -5.43 -18.47 -3.42
N ARG A 34 -6.50 -18.84 -2.73
CA ARG A 34 -7.21 -20.11 -2.97
C ARG A 34 -8.22 -20.01 -4.11
N GLN A 35 -8.16 -18.97 -4.94
CA GLN A 35 -8.91 -18.96 -6.19
C GLN A 35 -8.15 -19.77 -7.23
N VAL A 36 -8.71 -20.94 -7.52
CA VAL A 36 -8.23 -21.98 -8.44
C VAL A 36 -7.99 -21.47 -9.87
N ASP A 37 -8.52 -20.30 -10.23
CA ASP A 37 -8.38 -19.70 -11.58
C ASP A 37 -7.29 -18.62 -11.70
N THR A 38 -6.63 -18.21 -10.61
CA THR A 38 -5.49 -17.29 -10.67
C THR A 38 -4.32 -17.86 -9.88
N THR A 39 -3.51 -18.68 -10.56
CA THR A 39 -2.31 -19.39 -10.05
C THR A 39 -1.14 -18.48 -9.65
N GLN A 40 -1.32 -17.16 -9.56
CA GLN A 40 -0.26 -16.26 -9.14
C GLN A 40 -0.25 -16.09 -7.62
N ILE A 41 0.51 -16.96 -6.95
CA ILE A 41 1.02 -16.68 -5.62
C ILE A 41 1.96 -15.47 -5.76
N THR A 42 1.51 -14.30 -5.32
CA THR A 42 2.35 -13.10 -5.26
C THR A 42 3.14 -13.16 -3.96
N HIS A 43 4.43 -13.45 -4.11
CA HIS A 43 5.45 -13.28 -3.09
C HIS A 43 6.11 -11.90 -3.28
N LYS A 44 6.26 -11.13 -2.21
CA LYS A 44 6.95 -9.84 -2.26
C LYS A 44 7.73 -9.56 -0.99
N ARG A 45 8.97 -9.11 -1.14
CA ARG A 45 9.78 -8.53 -0.07
C ARG A 45 9.35 -7.08 0.18
N LEU A 46 9.11 -6.74 1.44
CA LEU A 46 8.78 -5.38 1.86
C LEU A 46 10.03 -4.49 1.80
N THR A 47 9.83 -3.20 1.53
CA THR A 47 10.89 -2.18 1.68
C THR A 47 11.22 -1.95 3.15
N TYR A 48 12.31 -1.23 3.44
CA TYR A 48 12.67 -0.87 4.81
C TYR A 48 11.55 -0.08 5.52
N GLU A 49 10.99 0.94 4.87
CA GLU A 49 9.89 1.73 5.42
C GLU A 49 8.64 0.90 5.71
N GLN A 50 8.31 -0.05 4.82
CA GLN A 50 7.19 -0.97 5.03
C GLN A 50 7.45 -1.94 6.18
N THR A 51 8.70 -2.41 6.31
CA THR A 51 9.14 -3.27 7.42
C THR A 51 9.02 -2.54 8.75
N LYS A 52 9.57 -1.31 8.83
CA LYS A 52 9.46 -0.44 9.99
C LYS A 52 8.00 -0.19 10.37
N LEU A 53 7.16 0.18 9.40
CA LEU A 53 5.74 0.43 9.63
C LEU A 53 5.00 -0.81 10.16
N PHE A 54 5.28 -1.99 9.60
CA PHE A 54 4.69 -3.24 10.09
C PHE A 54 5.10 -3.54 11.53
N VAL A 55 6.41 -3.42 11.85
CA VAL A 55 6.94 -3.65 13.20
C VAL A 55 6.34 -2.67 14.20
N ASP A 56 6.29 -1.38 13.87
CA ASP A 56 5.71 -0.34 14.73
C ASP A 56 4.23 -0.65 15.01
N LYS A 57 3.45 -0.97 13.96
CA LYS A 57 2.03 -1.33 14.09
C LYS A 57 1.83 -2.60 14.90
N TRP A 58 2.62 -3.65 14.65
CA TRP A 58 2.56 -4.87 15.45
C TRP A 58 2.84 -4.56 16.90
N ASN A 59 3.94 -3.88 17.22
CA ASN A 59 4.33 -3.56 18.60
C ASN A 59 3.26 -2.70 19.31
N MET A 60 2.55 -1.83 18.60
CA MET A 60 1.46 -1.01 19.14
C MET A 60 0.08 -1.70 19.14
N ALA A 61 -0.06 -2.82 18.45
CA ALA A 61 -1.35 -3.49 18.26
C ALA A 61 -2.00 -3.89 19.57
N LYS A 62 -3.31 -3.61 19.69
CA LYS A 62 -4.11 -4.01 20.84
C LYS A 62 -4.71 -5.37 20.57
N SER A 63 -4.78 -6.20 21.61
CA SER A 63 -5.49 -7.45 21.49
C SER A 63 -6.99 -7.22 21.33
N ILE A 64 -7.60 -7.99 20.44
CA ILE A 64 -9.05 -8.06 20.26
C ILE A 64 -9.62 -9.39 20.76
N GLY A 65 -8.80 -10.23 21.40
CA GLY A 65 -9.18 -11.55 21.88
C GLY A 65 -9.07 -12.66 20.82
N PRO A 66 -9.61 -13.85 21.14
CA PRO A 66 -9.65 -14.98 20.22
C PRO A 66 -10.46 -14.66 18.96
N CYS A 67 -9.95 -15.00 17.77
CA CYS A 67 -10.70 -14.84 16.53
C CYS A 67 -10.34 -15.88 15.45
N LYS A 68 -11.33 -16.18 14.60
CA LYS A 68 -11.25 -17.16 13.51
C LYS A 68 -11.61 -16.49 12.18
N TYR A 69 -10.71 -16.57 11.21
CA TYR A 69 -10.91 -16.03 9.87
C TYR A 69 -10.16 -16.85 8.81
N ILE A 70 -10.60 -16.73 7.56
CA ILE A 70 -9.86 -17.22 6.40
C ILE A 70 -8.65 -16.30 6.21
N VAL A 71 -7.45 -16.87 6.21
CA VAL A 71 -6.20 -16.11 6.03
C VAL A 71 -6.17 -15.54 4.61
N LEU A 72 -6.03 -14.23 4.47
CA LEU A 72 -5.84 -13.56 3.18
C LEU A 72 -4.36 -13.45 2.84
N TYR A 73 -3.53 -13.15 3.84
CA TYR A 73 -2.09 -12.95 3.66
C TYR A 73 -1.28 -13.64 4.75
N TRP A 74 -0.11 -14.13 4.35
CA TRP A 74 0.93 -14.60 5.25
C TRP A 74 2.08 -13.60 5.24
N ILE A 75 2.52 -13.18 6.42
CA ILE A 75 3.74 -12.39 6.58
C ILE A 75 4.80 -13.26 7.26
N ASN A 76 5.98 -13.32 6.66
CA ASN A 76 7.15 -13.96 7.25
C ASN A 76 8.18 -12.89 7.59
N ILE A 77 8.60 -12.84 8.84
CA ILE A 77 9.71 -12.02 9.29
C ILE A 77 10.93 -12.92 9.38
N ILE A 78 11.96 -12.60 8.62
CA ILE A 78 13.26 -13.26 8.66
C ILE A 78 14.21 -12.39 9.47
N PHE A 79 14.77 -12.96 10.53
CA PHE A 79 15.71 -12.30 11.41
C PHE A 79 17.15 -12.52 10.94
N LYS A 80 18.06 -11.64 11.36
CA LYS A 80 19.48 -11.70 11.00
C LYS A 80 20.18 -12.97 11.52
N ASP A 81 19.65 -13.58 12.57
CA ASP A 81 20.11 -14.86 13.10
C ASP A 81 19.58 -16.07 12.30
N GLY A 82 18.80 -15.83 11.25
CA GLY A 82 18.18 -16.86 10.40
C GLY A 82 16.86 -17.40 10.94
N THR A 83 16.42 -16.99 12.13
CA THR A 83 15.12 -17.40 12.67
C THR A 83 13.96 -16.74 11.93
N LYS A 84 12.75 -17.29 12.09
CA LYS A 84 11.55 -16.84 11.38
C LYS A 84 10.35 -16.77 12.30
N ARG A 85 9.54 -15.71 12.13
CA ARG A 85 8.18 -15.58 12.69
C ARG A 85 7.16 -15.46 11.57
N THR A 86 6.01 -16.11 11.72
CA THR A 86 4.98 -16.19 10.67
C THR A 86 3.64 -15.68 11.19
N PHE A 87 3.04 -14.75 10.45
CA PHE A 87 1.79 -14.07 10.78
C PHE A 87 0.72 -14.35 9.73
N ARG A 88 -0.52 -14.44 10.19
CA ARG A 88 -1.74 -14.65 9.41
C ARG A 88 -2.59 -13.39 9.47
N ILE A 89 -3.00 -12.87 8.32
CA ILE A 89 -3.67 -11.55 8.22
C ILE A 89 -5.00 -11.66 7.48
N ASN A 90 -6.01 -10.96 7.99
CA ASN A 90 -7.26 -10.69 7.29
C ASN A 90 -7.85 -9.34 7.75
N GLY A 91 -8.00 -8.39 6.82
CA GLY A 91 -8.35 -7.01 7.18
C GLY A 91 -7.32 -6.48 8.18
N ASN A 92 -7.76 -5.74 9.20
CA ASN A 92 -6.90 -5.18 10.24
C ASN A 92 -6.43 -6.22 11.29
N ASN A 93 -6.89 -7.47 11.19
CA ASN A 93 -6.62 -8.51 12.18
C ASN A 93 -5.35 -9.28 11.80
N VAL A 94 -4.47 -9.44 12.78
CA VAL A 94 -3.21 -10.19 12.65
C VAL A 94 -3.07 -11.18 13.80
N LYS A 95 -2.57 -12.39 13.50
CA LYS A 95 -2.19 -13.39 14.52
C LYS A 95 -0.98 -14.20 14.11
N GLU A 96 -0.15 -14.58 15.07
CA GLU A 96 1.08 -15.36 14.84
C GLU A 96 0.80 -16.85 15.05
N ASN A 97 0.94 -17.35 16.28
CA ASN A 97 0.95 -18.79 16.57
C ASN A 97 -0.39 -19.35 17.10
N ASN A 98 -1.22 -18.53 17.76
CA ASN A 98 -2.48 -18.97 18.38
C ASN A 98 -3.70 -18.35 17.67
N ASP A 99 -4.88 -18.53 18.26
CA ASP A 99 -6.11 -17.89 17.77
C ASP A 99 -6.33 -16.49 18.33
N TRP A 100 -5.39 -15.95 19.12
CA TRP A 100 -5.48 -14.57 19.59
C TRP A 100 -5.11 -13.59 18.49
N CYS A 101 -5.99 -12.62 18.29
CA CYS A 101 -5.89 -11.64 17.25
C CYS A 101 -5.56 -10.27 17.83
N TYR A 102 -4.90 -9.48 17.01
CA TYR A 102 -4.50 -8.12 17.32
C TYR A 102 -4.94 -7.20 16.20
N ASP A 103 -5.50 -6.06 16.56
CA ASP A 103 -5.83 -5.00 15.63
C ASP A 103 -4.59 -4.14 15.38
N ILE A 104 -4.07 -4.18 14.16
CA ILE A 104 -2.89 -3.42 13.73
C ILE A 104 -3.26 -2.15 12.94
N GLY A 105 -4.55 -1.80 12.95
CA GLY A 105 -5.14 -0.65 12.26
C GLY A 105 -5.18 -0.83 10.75
N ASP A 106 -5.39 0.27 10.02
CA ASP A 106 -5.47 0.24 8.55
C ASP A 106 -4.17 -0.28 7.91
N LEU A 107 -4.29 -1.36 7.14
CA LEU A 107 -3.22 -2.04 6.43
C LEU A 107 -3.21 -1.72 4.94
N ALA A 108 -3.64 -0.53 4.55
CA ALA A 108 -3.54 -0.04 3.18
C ALA A 108 -2.16 -0.34 2.54
N PHE A 109 -1.06 -0.29 3.31
CA PHE A 109 0.26 -0.64 2.82
C PHE A 109 0.46 -2.12 2.48
N ILE A 110 -0.17 -3.06 3.20
CA ILE A 110 -0.14 -4.49 2.87
C ILE A 110 -0.90 -4.75 1.58
N ASN A 111 -2.07 -4.13 1.44
CA ASN A 111 -2.85 -4.21 0.21
C ASN A 111 -2.07 -3.60 -0.97
N ASN A 112 -1.39 -2.48 -0.77
CA ASN A 112 -0.53 -1.86 -1.78
C ASN A 112 0.74 -2.67 -2.06
N ALA A 113 1.31 -3.34 -1.06
CA ALA A 113 2.46 -4.20 -1.22
C ALA A 113 2.10 -5.41 -2.11
N ILE A 114 1.00 -6.11 -1.80
CA ILE A 114 0.65 -7.39 -2.42
C ILE A 114 -0.10 -7.25 -3.73
N SER A 115 -0.97 -6.25 -3.88
CA SER A 115 -1.83 -6.10 -5.07
C SER A 115 -1.08 -5.93 -6.39
N GLY A 116 0.26 -5.88 -6.37
CA GLY A 116 1.03 -5.49 -7.53
C GLY A 116 0.59 -4.11 -8.03
N GLN A 117 0.00 -3.27 -7.17
CA GLN A 117 -0.11 -1.83 -7.42
C GLN A 117 1.31 -1.30 -7.45
N LYS A 118 1.84 -1.38 -8.67
CA LYS A 118 2.95 -0.59 -9.17
C LYS A 118 2.76 0.79 -8.58
N THR A 119 3.80 1.27 -7.91
CA THR A 119 3.91 2.63 -7.40
C THR A 119 3.28 3.56 -8.43
N ILE A 120 2.14 4.17 -8.09
CA ILE A 120 1.55 5.24 -8.88
C ILE A 120 2.36 6.53 -8.74
N THR A 121 3.54 6.43 -8.12
CA THR A 121 4.48 7.52 -7.99
C THR A 121 5.21 7.70 -9.31
N GLY A 122 5.50 8.96 -9.61
CA GLY A 122 6.01 9.37 -10.90
C GLY A 122 5.24 10.55 -11.48
N THR A 123 5.73 11.04 -12.60
CA THR A 123 5.13 12.15 -13.33
C THR A 123 4.34 11.61 -14.51
N TYR A 124 3.11 12.06 -14.61
CA TYR A 124 2.14 11.73 -15.64
C TYR A 124 1.78 13.02 -16.36
N GLY A 125 1.77 13.05 -17.68
CA GLY A 125 1.42 14.28 -18.37
C GLY A 125 0.99 14.08 -19.81
N VAL A 126 0.30 15.10 -20.33
CA VAL A 126 -0.09 15.25 -21.73
C VAL A 126 0.56 16.53 -22.23
N TYR A 127 1.30 16.43 -23.33
CA TYR A 127 1.96 17.55 -23.98
C TYR A 127 1.34 17.73 -25.35
N LEU A 128 0.81 18.91 -25.64
CA LEU A 128 0.48 19.31 -27.00
C LEU A 128 1.74 19.81 -27.72
N ASP A 129 2.54 20.61 -27.01
CA ASP A 129 3.87 21.06 -27.40
C ASP A 129 4.71 21.41 -26.15
N TRP A 130 5.84 22.09 -26.32
CA TRP A 130 6.74 22.48 -25.22
C TRP A 130 6.19 23.66 -24.38
N SER A 131 5.21 24.39 -24.89
CA SER A 131 4.55 25.53 -24.23
C SER A 131 3.19 25.19 -23.62
N THR A 132 2.55 24.10 -24.06
CA THR A 132 1.20 23.69 -23.68
C THR A 132 1.19 22.25 -23.18
N TYR A 133 1.09 22.09 -21.86
CA TYR A 133 1.14 20.77 -21.23
C TYR A 133 0.44 20.74 -19.88
N THR A 134 -0.04 19.55 -19.52
CA THR A 134 -0.54 19.24 -18.19
C THR A 134 0.28 18.11 -17.59
N GLU A 135 0.78 18.28 -16.37
CA GLU A 135 1.57 17.31 -15.62
C GLU A 135 0.98 17.10 -14.22
N LEU A 136 0.97 15.84 -13.76
CA LEU A 136 0.64 15.42 -12.42
C LEU A 136 1.79 14.55 -11.91
N THR A 137 2.46 15.01 -10.87
CA THR A 137 3.51 14.26 -10.17
C THR A 137 2.97 13.73 -8.86
N ILE A 138 2.99 12.41 -8.70
CA ILE A 138 2.60 11.71 -7.47
C ILE A 138 3.87 11.29 -6.73
N LYS A 139 4.01 11.73 -5.48
CA LYS A 139 5.20 11.49 -4.64
C LYS A 139 4.94 10.39 -3.61
N GLU A 140 6.01 9.71 -3.18
CA GLU A 140 5.94 8.62 -2.20
C GLU A 140 5.45 9.07 -0.82
N ASN A 141 5.72 10.32 -0.44
CA ASN A 141 5.27 10.94 0.80
C ASN A 141 3.79 11.38 0.80
N GLN A 142 2.96 10.79 -0.07
CA GLN A 142 1.52 11.08 -0.22
C GLN A 142 1.18 12.52 -0.63
N THR A 143 2.13 13.25 -1.22
CA THR A 143 1.89 14.57 -1.80
C THR A 143 1.84 14.53 -3.32
N PHE A 144 1.19 15.51 -3.94
CA PHE A 144 1.18 15.69 -5.40
C PHE A 144 1.59 17.10 -5.80
N GLU A 145 2.04 17.23 -7.04
CA GLU A 145 2.21 18.49 -7.76
C GLU A 145 1.49 18.38 -9.09
N TYR A 146 0.55 19.28 -9.35
CA TYR A 146 -0.15 19.40 -10.61
C TYR A 146 0.27 20.70 -11.28
N ILE A 147 0.64 20.63 -12.55
CA ILE A 147 1.01 21.77 -13.38
C ILE A 147 0.14 21.73 -14.61
N ASP A 148 -0.47 22.86 -14.97
CA ASP A 148 -1.12 23.00 -16.26
C ASP A 148 -0.74 24.33 -16.88
N ARG A 149 -0.09 24.23 -18.04
CA ARG A 149 0.18 25.32 -18.96
C ARG A 149 -0.83 25.22 -20.09
N GLY A 150 -1.91 25.99 -19.97
CA GLY A 150 -2.84 26.20 -21.06
C GLY A 150 -2.23 27.04 -22.19
N PHE A 151 -3.01 27.22 -23.27
CA PHE A 151 -2.63 27.98 -24.48
C PHE A 151 -2.17 29.42 -24.23
N THR A 152 -2.56 30.00 -23.10
CA THR A 152 -2.23 31.39 -22.73
C THR A 152 -0.82 31.53 -22.14
N GLY A 153 -0.09 30.42 -21.95
CA GLY A 153 1.27 30.41 -21.40
C GLY A 153 1.36 30.69 -19.88
N ILE A 154 0.25 31.08 -19.24
CA ILE A 154 0.17 31.25 -17.79
C ILE A 154 -0.03 29.86 -17.16
N GLY A 155 1.08 29.27 -16.74
CA GLY A 155 1.06 28.00 -16.02
C GLY A 155 0.53 28.17 -14.60
N TYR A 156 -0.37 27.30 -14.17
CA TYR A 156 -0.79 27.21 -12.78
C TYR A 156 -0.27 25.93 -12.14
N LYS A 157 -0.01 26.02 -10.83
CA LYS A 157 0.46 24.92 -10.01
C LYS A 157 -0.45 24.71 -8.82
N ASN A 158 -0.80 23.45 -8.59
CA ASN A 158 -1.50 23.02 -7.39
C ASN A 158 -0.66 21.97 -6.66
N TYR A 159 -0.66 22.07 -5.33
CA TYR A 159 -0.01 21.12 -4.43
C TYR A 159 -1.03 20.63 -3.42
N GLY A 160 -0.92 19.37 -3.03
CA GLY A 160 -1.77 18.81 -1.99
C GLY A 160 -1.43 17.37 -1.69
N LYS A 161 -2.42 16.64 -1.21
CA LYS A 161 -2.31 15.24 -0.82
C LYS A 161 -3.10 14.33 -1.73
N TRP A 162 -2.73 13.06 -1.78
CA TRP A 162 -3.44 12.05 -2.55
C TRP A 162 -3.73 10.78 -1.75
N LYS A 163 -4.78 10.07 -2.15
CA LYS A 163 -5.14 8.74 -1.63
C LYS A 163 -5.82 7.89 -2.70
N ILE A 164 -5.81 6.58 -2.52
CA ILE A 164 -6.61 5.66 -3.34
C ILE A 164 -7.91 5.35 -2.62
N LYS A 165 -9.04 5.47 -3.31
CA LYS A 165 -10.35 5.01 -2.84
C LYS A 165 -11.06 4.28 -3.96
N ASN A 166 -11.45 3.03 -3.74
CA ASN A 166 -12.16 2.18 -4.72
C ASN A 166 -11.44 2.12 -6.09
N GLY A 167 -10.11 1.94 -6.08
CA GLY A 167 -9.29 1.87 -7.31
C GLY A 167 -9.10 3.20 -8.05
N LYS A 168 -9.57 4.32 -7.49
CA LYS A 168 -9.40 5.67 -8.06
C LYS A 168 -8.39 6.48 -7.25
N LEU A 169 -7.59 7.28 -7.94
CA LEU A 169 -6.73 8.28 -7.33
C LEU A 169 -7.58 9.53 -7.01
N ILE A 170 -7.55 9.94 -5.75
CA ILE A 170 -8.27 11.10 -5.20
C ILE A 170 -7.25 12.13 -4.72
N LEU A 171 -7.34 13.34 -5.26
CA LEU A 171 -6.54 14.51 -4.84
C LEU A 171 -7.34 15.34 -3.84
N TYR A 172 -6.72 15.77 -2.75
CA TYR A 172 -7.36 16.52 -1.67
C TYR A 172 -6.38 17.45 -0.96
N ASP A 173 -6.88 18.32 -0.08
CA ASP A 173 -6.05 19.24 0.73
C ASP A 173 -5.15 20.12 -0.16
N TYR A 174 -5.76 20.75 -1.16
CA TYR A 174 -5.11 21.66 -2.11
C TYR A 174 -5.91 22.95 -2.21
N THR A 175 -5.23 24.05 -2.51
CA THR A 175 -5.87 25.36 -2.76
C THR A 175 -5.91 25.61 -4.25
N GLU A 176 -7.10 25.87 -4.81
CA GLU A 176 -7.26 26.22 -6.22
C GLU A 176 -6.80 27.65 -6.45
N ASN A 177 -5.65 27.81 -7.10
CA ASN A 177 -5.10 29.12 -7.41
C ASN A 177 -5.67 29.74 -8.70
N ASN A 178 -6.58 29.06 -9.40
CA ASN A 178 -7.15 29.54 -10.66
C ASN A 178 -8.56 28.96 -10.91
N SER A 179 -9.55 29.84 -11.05
CA SER A 179 -10.96 29.48 -11.30
C SER A 179 -11.28 29.16 -12.76
N PHE A 180 -10.39 29.49 -13.70
CA PHE A 180 -10.66 29.32 -15.14
C PHE A 180 -10.43 27.90 -15.65
N HIS A 181 -9.60 27.11 -14.96
CA HIS A 181 -9.32 25.72 -15.30
C HIS A 181 -9.28 24.89 -14.01
N PRO A 182 -10.44 24.40 -13.52
CA PRO A 182 -10.49 23.64 -12.29
C PRO A 182 -9.72 22.32 -12.43
N MET A 183 -8.91 22.00 -11.43
CA MET A 183 -8.11 20.78 -11.44
C MET A 183 -9.02 19.56 -11.32
N PRO A 184 -8.87 18.53 -12.17
CA PRO A 184 -9.56 17.27 -12.01
C PRO A 184 -9.14 16.58 -10.70
N THR A 185 -10.10 16.28 -9.83
CA THR A 185 -9.84 15.72 -8.49
C THR A 185 -9.83 14.19 -8.44
N THR A 186 -10.32 13.55 -9.51
CA THR A 186 -10.48 12.09 -9.58
C THR A 186 -9.86 11.54 -10.86
N TRP A 187 -8.98 10.55 -10.72
CA TRP A 187 -8.26 9.95 -11.85
C TRP A 187 -8.41 8.42 -11.84
N ILE A 188 -8.57 7.83 -13.03
CA ILE A 188 -8.63 6.37 -13.21
C ILE A 188 -7.23 5.85 -13.55
N ILE A 189 -6.75 4.91 -12.74
CA ILE A 189 -5.48 4.23 -12.97
C ILE A 189 -5.74 3.07 -13.94
N LYS A 190 -5.19 3.15 -15.15
CA LYS A 190 -5.24 2.04 -16.12
C LYS A 190 -3.93 1.27 -16.13
N LYS A 191 -4.00 -0.01 -15.75
CA LYS A 191 -2.86 -0.93 -15.76
C LYS A 191 -2.57 -1.36 -17.21
N ASN A 192 -1.32 -1.21 -17.66
CA ASN A 192 -0.78 -1.74 -18.92
C ASN A 192 -1.35 -1.18 -20.26
N GLU A 193 -2.08 -0.06 -20.26
CA GLU A 193 -2.41 0.65 -21.50
C GLU A 193 -1.40 1.78 -21.75
N LEU A 194 -0.74 1.79 -22.92
CA LEU A 194 -0.08 3.00 -23.44
C LEU A 194 -1.15 4.03 -23.76
N CYS A 195 -0.98 5.29 -23.34
CA CYS A 195 -1.81 6.40 -23.78
C CYS A 195 -1.61 6.57 -25.28
N ASN A 196 -2.39 5.87 -26.09
CA ASN A 196 -2.69 6.38 -27.41
C ASN A 196 -3.88 7.31 -27.23
N ASP A 197 -3.61 8.61 -27.25
CA ASP A 197 -4.41 9.44 -28.13
C ASP A 197 -3.51 10.51 -28.77
N THR A 198 -3.43 10.39 -30.09
CA THR A 198 -2.91 11.33 -31.09
C THR A 198 -1.41 11.63 -31.12
N LYS A 199 -0.74 10.92 -32.05
CA LYS A 199 0.40 11.33 -32.91
C LYS A 199 1.48 12.27 -32.32
N LYS A 200 2.71 11.73 -32.35
CA LYS A 200 4.04 12.38 -32.27
C LYS A 200 4.53 12.71 -30.86
N HIS A 201 5.03 11.69 -30.16
CA HIS A 201 6.42 11.56 -29.66
C HIS A 201 6.43 10.48 -28.56
N LYS A 202 6.87 9.28 -28.94
CA LYS A 202 6.92 8.10 -28.07
C LYS A 202 7.94 8.29 -26.95
N LYS A 203 7.50 8.31 -25.69
CA LYS A 203 8.26 7.76 -24.56
C LYS A 203 7.39 6.72 -23.83
N LYS A 204 7.95 5.54 -23.54
CA LYS A 204 7.30 4.50 -22.75
C LYS A 204 7.10 5.02 -21.33
N GLY A 205 5.84 5.17 -20.89
CA GLY A 205 5.46 5.61 -19.55
C GLY A 205 4.11 5.03 -19.15
N GLN A 206 3.86 4.92 -17.85
CA GLN A 206 2.56 4.52 -17.31
C GLN A 206 1.54 5.65 -17.51
N CYS A 207 0.27 5.31 -17.66
CA CYS A 207 -0.77 6.27 -18.06
C CYS A 207 -1.90 6.41 -17.05
N LEU A 208 -2.21 7.66 -16.68
CA LEU A 208 -3.41 8.05 -15.96
C LEU A 208 -4.36 8.70 -16.98
N LYS A 209 -5.57 8.14 -17.17
CA LYS A 209 -6.58 8.75 -18.05
C LYS A 209 -7.53 9.60 -17.21
N LEU A 210 -7.60 10.89 -17.53
CA LEU A 210 -8.61 11.81 -17.03
C LEU A 210 -10.01 11.30 -17.36
N LYS A 211 -10.88 11.24 -16.36
CA LYS A 211 -12.32 11.13 -16.61
C LYS A 211 -12.95 12.44 -16.14
N THR A 212 -13.28 13.31 -17.08
CA THR A 212 -14.22 14.40 -16.84
C THR A 212 -15.60 13.77 -16.64
N ASN A 213 -16.33 14.24 -15.62
CA ASN A 213 -17.75 13.91 -15.46
C ASN A 213 -18.56 14.55 -16.59
#